data_AF-A0A1W9X2Z0-F1
#
_entry.id   AF-A0A1W9X2Z0-F1
#
_cell.length_a   1.000
_cell.length_b   1.000
_cell.length_c   1.000
_cell.angle_alpha   90.00
_cell.angle_beta   90.00
_cell.angle_gamma   90.00
#
_symmetry.space_group_name_H-M   'P 1'
#
loop_
_entity.id
_entity.type
_entity.pdbx_description
1 polymer ?
#
loop_
_entity_poly.entity_id
_entity_poly.type
_entity_poly.pdbx_seq_one_letter_code
_entity_poly.pdbx_strand_id
1 'polypeptide(L)'
;MRVSMIAEFSPNLQLEQSAFNHANYLADNLLTGHYESEGTPGFTGVAPKDRTAFAGYRSLAVSENVSSGSADSIDSIEGLMSAIYHRFGFLDLANNEVGIGIGKVSLSDPSAHSVYVYNMGNSGLNALCEGSAFSGFGRYYYNVCEPDININATDFENAQVMVQGNNPNIVLWPADGGSDVPPAFFEESPDPLPDYSVSGYPISIQFNPLTFTDVEVTEFKLYRESDNSEVQPTRLLTESTDPNGKLSALEYALFPLERLEWETAYRVQATYTSPSGADTLRWGFKTRGVGVPLYTVQGGDEVISISPNTSALAVYVPPTARFSNISQVNYRYNSGMTVDTEFVDGNTLRINLTGNVGQRATFSFSGGRSFVVKISADVAEACEPATLTPELKAHLPILHYTPYQGETRVLWMDLAYRGNLFEVSNYGVKDNVVGACEACEPATLSSELKMHIPTLHYTPSEAETAVFWADLDSELVDSDKLVFRVTNYGFK
;
A
#
# COMPACT_ATOMS: atom_id res chain seq x y z
N MET A 1 25.09 -5.41 -5.40
CA MET A 1 23.79 -6.08 -5.47
C MET A 1 22.95 -5.24 -6.42
N ARG A 2 22.72 -5.72 -7.64
CA ARG A 2 22.03 -4.94 -8.68
C ARG A 2 20.54 -4.97 -8.37
N VAL A 3 19.98 -3.79 -8.09
CA VAL A 3 18.55 -3.55 -7.90
C VAL A 3 17.81 -4.04 -9.15
N SER A 4 16.79 -4.87 -8.94
CA SER A 4 15.98 -5.50 -9.99
C SER A 4 15.08 -4.47 -10.66
N MET A 5 15.62 -3.74 -11.64
CA MET A 5 14.80 -3.00 -12.59
C MET A 5 14.97 -3.66 -13.96
N ILE A 6 13.85 -4.16 -14.49
CA ILE A 6 13.70 -4.56 -15.89
C ILE A 6 14.01 -3.34 -16.78
N ALA A 7 14.44 -3.57 -18.02
CA ALA A 7 14.69 -2.50 -18.97
C ALA A 7 13.38 -1.73 -19.25
N GLU A 8 13.49 -0.41 -19.37
CA GLU A 8 12.34 0.46 -19.69
C GLU A 8 11.84 0.19 -21.11
N PHE A 9 10.51 0.15 -21.28
CA PHE A 9 9.91 0.02 -22.60
C PHE A 9 10.07 1.30 -23.43
N SER A 10 10.38 1.13 -24.71
CA SER A 10 10.30 2.21 -25.68
C SER A 10 8.85 2.42 -26.15
N PRO A 11 8.37 3.66 -26.34
CA PRO A 11 7.04 3.88 -26.89
C PRO A 11 6.97 3.46 -28.37
N ASN A 12 5.88 2.81 -28.77
CA ASN A 12 5.61 2.43 -30.16
C ASN A 12 4.22 2.91 -30.62
N LEU A 13 4.19 3.70 -31.70
CA LEU A 13 2.96 4.34 -32.20
C LEU A 13 1.92 3.35 -32.77
N GLN A 14 2.35 2.21 -33.32
CA GLN A 14 1.42 1.22 -33.87
C GLN A 14 0.74 0.45 -32.72
N LEU A 15 1.51 0.08 -31.69
CA LEU A 15 0.96 -0.51 -30.47
C LEU A 15 0.05 0.49 -29.74
N GLU A 16 0.42 1.77 -29.69
CA GLU A 16 -0.35 2.83 -29.05
C GLU A 16 -1.67 3.05 -29.77
N GLN A 17 -1.66 3.11 -31.11
CA GLN A 17 -2.88 3.21 -31.90
C GLN A 17 -3.81 2.01 -31.69
N SER A 18 -3.26 0.79 -31.65
CA SER A 18 -4.03 -0.42 -31.34
C SER A 18 -4.64 -0.37 -29.93
N ALA A 19 -3.84 -0.01 -28.93
CA ALA A 19 -4.29 0.09 -27.55
C ALA A 19 -5.38 1.16 -27.39
N PHE A 20 -5.20 2.32 -28.02
CA PHE A 20 -6.17 3.41 -28.02
C PHE A 20 -7.48 3.01 -28.70
N ASN A 21 -7.42 2.33 -29.85
CA ASN A 21 -8.62 1.81 -30.52
C ASN A 21 -9.37 0.84 -29.63
N HIS A 22 -8.66 -0.12 -29.02
CA HIS A 22 -9.28 -1.12 -28.16
C HIS A 22 -9.87 -0.52 -26.88
N ALA A 23 -9.16 0.42 -26.25
CA ALA A 23 -9.64 1.10 -25.06
C ALA A 23 -10.95 1.87 -25.34
N ASN A 24 -11.03 2.57 -26.49
CA ASN A 24 -12.27 3.24 -26.90
C ASN A 24 -13.37 2.24 -27.27
N TYR A 25 -13.04 1.15 -27.97
CA TYR A 25 -13.99 0.08 -28.26
C TYR A 25 -14.62 -0.46 -26.98
N LEU A 26 -13.83 -0.77 -25.96
CA LEU A 26 -14.31 -1.27 -24.68
C LEU A 26 -15.15 -0.22 -23.94
N ALA A 27 -14.65 1.02 -23.86
CA ALA A 27 -15.33 2.11 -23.18
C ALA A 27 -16.70 2.43 -23.82
N ASP A 28 -16.74 2.65 -25.13
CA ASP A 28 -17.95 3.05 -25.88
C ASP A 28 -19.05 1.97 -25.85
N ASN A 29 -18.64 0.70 -25.72
CA ASN A 29 -19.56 -0.43 -25.67
C ASN A 29 -19.83 -0.96 -24.24
N LEU A 30 -19.27 -0.32 -23.21
CA LEU A 30 -19.37 -0.74 -21.79
C LEU A 30 -18.93 -2.20 -21.58
N LEU A 31 -17.82 -2.58 -22.20
CA LEU A 31 -17.24 -3.92 -22.16
C LEU A 31 -15.93 -3.93 -21.37
N THR A 32 -15.51 -5.13 -20.96
CA THR A 32 -14.18 -5.41 -20.40
C THR A 32 -13.64 -6.72 -20.97
N GLY A 33 -12.32 -6.87 -21.02
CA GLY A 33 -11.62 -8.05 -21.52
C GLY A 33 -10.78 -7.78 -22.77
N HIS A 34 -10.15 -8.84 -23.29
CA HIS A 34 -9.12 -8.76 -24.33
C HIS A 34 -9.61 -8.88 -25.78
N TYR A 35 -10.90 -9.16 -25.98
CA TYR A 35 -11.44 -9.57 -27.28
C TYR A 35 -12.52 -8.62 -27.79
N GLU A 36 -12.48 -8.34 -29.10
CA GLU A 36 -13.53 -7.60 -29.80
C GLU A 36 -14.46 -8.55 -30.57
N SER A 37 -15.67 -8.10 -30.85
CA SER A 37 -16.67 -8.83 -31.62
C SER A 37 -16.94 -8.15 -32.95
N GLU A 38 -16.89 -8.91 -34.04
CA GLU A 38 -17.16 -8.41 -35.38
C GLU A 38 -18.60 -7.83 -35.45
N GLY A 39 -18.71 -6.64 -36.06
CA GLY A 39 -19.98 -5.91 -36.19
C GLY A 39 -20.30 -4.96 -35.03
N THR A 40 -19.53 -4.97 -33.94
CA THR A 40 -19.63 -3.98 -32.86
C THR A 40 -18.95 -2.66 -33.27
N PRO A 41 -19.54 -1.48 -33.01
CA PRO A 41 -18.91 -0.20 -33.33
C PRO A 41 -17.50 -0.06 -32.74
N GLY A 42 -16.56 0.42 -33.56
CA GLY A 42 -15.15 0.56 -33.16
C GLY A 42 -14.30 -0.70 -33.39
N PHE A 43 -14.86 -1.80 -33.90
CA PHE A 43 -14.13 -3.03 -34.15
C PHE A 43 -12.93 -2.83 -35.09
N THR A 44 -11.77 -3.33 -34.67
CA THR A 44 -10.50 -3.32 -35.41
C THR A 44 -9.87 -4.71 -35.54
N GLY A 45 -10.23 -5.66 -34.67
CA GLY A 45 -9.73 -7.04 -34.72
C GLY A 45 -10.10 -7.84 -33.48
N VAL A 46 -10.28 -9.16 -33.63
CA VAL A 46 -10.80 -10.01 -32.54
C VAL A 46 -9.80 -10.13 -31.38
N ALA A 47 -8.57 -10.57 -31.64
CA ALA A 47 -7.54 -10.74 -30.62
C ALA A 47 -6.53 -9.57 -30.64
N PRO A 48 -5.71 -9.38 -29.58
CA PRO A 48 -4.69 -8.32 -29.53
C PRO A 48 -3.81 -8.28 -30.79
N LYS A 49 -3.33 -9.44 -31.24
CA LYS A 49 -2.50 -9.57 -32.45
C LYS A 49 -3.19 -9.10 -33.74
N ASP A 50 -4.51 -9.27 -33.84
CA ASP A 50 -5.27 -8.86 -35.03
C ASP A 50 -5.40 -7.33 -35.06
N ARG A 51 -5.60 -6.72 -33.88
CA ARG A 51 -5.71 -5.27 -33.70
C ARG A 51 -4.37 -4.56 -33.91
N THR A 52 -3.29 -5.11 -33.37
CA THR A 52 -1.94 -4.56 -33.58
C THR A 52 -1.55 -4.65 -35.05
N ALA A 53 -1.88 -5.76 -35.73
CA ALA A 53 -1.71 -5.89 -37.17
C ALA A 53 -2.55 -4.89 -37.97
N PHE A 54 -3.82 -4.68 -37.59
CA PHE A 54 -4.67 -3.64 -38.19
C PHE A 54 -4.08 -2.23 -38.03
N ALA A 55 -3.43 -1.94 -36.90
CA ALA A 55 -2.72 -0.70 -36.64
C ALA A 55 -1.33 -0.61 -37.33
N GLY A 56 -0.90 -1.66 -38.03
CA GLY A 56 0.34 -1.71 -38.81
C GLY A 56 1.55 -2.29 -38.07
N TYR A 57 1.38 -2.78 -36.84
CA TYR A 57 2.42 -3.51 -36.12
C TYR A 57 2.49 -4.94 -36.66
N ARG A 58 3.60 -5.28 -37.31
CA ARG A 58 3.68 -6.48 -38.16
C ARG A 58 3.99 -7.75 -37.39
N SER A 59 4.66 -7.66 -36.25
CA SER A 59 4.88 -8.85 -35.41
C SER A 59 3.57 -9.27 -34.73
N LEU A 60 3.24 -10.57 -34.80
CA LEU A 60 2.09 -11.15 -34.12
C LEU A 60 2.42 -11.59 -32.68
N ALA A 61 3.70 -11.55 -32.29
CA ALA A 61 4.14 -11.78 -30.93
C ALA A 61 3.90 -10.50 -30.10
N VAL A 62 2.69 -10.38 -29.57
CA VAL A 62 2.25 -9.26 -28.74
C VAL A 62 1.62 -9.77 -27.45
N SER A 63 1.81 -9.03 -26.37
CA SER A 63 1.09 -9.22 -25.11
C SER A 63 0.23 -8.00 -24.81
N GLU A 64 -0.81 -8.19 -24.00
CA GLU A 64 -1.75 -7.13 -23.65
C GLU A 64 -2.13 -7.23 -22.18
N ASN A 65 -2.11 -6.09 -21.48
CA ASN A 65 -2.80 -5.92 -20.21
C ASN A 65 -3.96 -4.95 -20.39
N VAL A 66 -5.10 -5.26 -19.74
CA VAL A 66 -6.30 -4.42 -19.78
C VAL A 66 -6.83 -4.25 -18.37
N SER A 67 -7.15 -3.02 -17.98
CA SER A 67 -7.90 -2.72 -16.75
C SER A 67 -9.12 -1.87 -17.07
N SER A 68 -10.12 -1.93 -16.21
CA SER A 68 -11.38 -1.23 -16.39
C SER A 68 -11.91 -0.73 -15.04
N GLY A 69 -12.42 0.50 -15.02
CA GLY A 69 -12.95 1.14 -13.81
C GLY A 69 -11.90 1.76 -12.89
N SER A 70 -10.63 1.75 -13.26
CA SER A 70 -9.57 2.41 -12.49
C SER A 70 -9.71 3.94 -12.52
N ALA A 71 -9.44 4.58 -11.39
CA ALA A 71 -9.62 6.03 -11.25
C ALA A 71 -8.64 6.82 -12.15
N ASP A 72 -7.40 6.35 -12.22
CA ASP A 72 -6.33 6.91 -13.04
C ASP A 72 -5.33 5.83 -13.50
N SER A 73 -4.28 6.25 -14.20
CA SER A 73 -3.25 5.35 -14.73
C SER A 73 -2.41 4.69 -13.65
N ILE A 74 -2.25 5.32 -12.48
CA ILE A 74 -1.49 4.76 -11.35
C ILE A 74 -2.30 3.62 -10.75
N ASP A 75 -3.57 3.86 -10.44
CA ASP A 75 -4.51 2.85 -9.93
C ASP A 75 -4.62 1.64 -10.88
N SER A 76 -4.68 1.89 -12.20
CA SER A 76 -4.63 0.84 -13.22
C SER A 76 -3.38 -0.03 -13.14
N ILE A 77 -2.20 0.59 -13.12
CA ILE A 77 -0.93 -0.15 -13.09
C ILE A 77 -0.76 -0.88 -11.75
N GLU A 78 -1.13 -0.28 -10.63
CA GLU A 78 -1.04 -0.91 -9.31
C GLU A 78 -1.94 -2.13 -9.19
N GLY A 79 -3.19 -2.02 -9.66
CA GLY A 79 -4.12 -3.14 -9.73
C GLY A 79 -3.57 -4.28 -10.58
N LEU A 80 -3.13 -3.97 -11.81
CA LEU A 80 -2.54 -4.96 -12.72
C LEU A 80 -1.24 -5.57 -12.18
N MET A 81 -0.41 -4.79 -11.49
CA MET A 81 0.81 -5.31 -10.85
C MET A 81 0.50 -6.11 -9.58
N SER A 82 -0.67 -5.97 -8.96
CA SER A 82 -1.10 -6.86 -7.87
C SER A 82 -1.55 -8.24 -8.39
N ALA A 83 -2.05 -8.29 -9.62
CA ALA A 83 -2.56 -9.45 -10.33
C ALA A 83 -1.40 -10.19 -11.03
N ILE A 84 -1.15 -11.46 -10.71
CA ILE A 84 0.12 -12.11 -11.06
C ILE A 84 0.27 -12.38 -12.56
N TYR A 85 -0.80 -12.69 -13.28
CA TYR A 85 -0.71 -12.96 -14.72
C TYR A 85 -0.44 -11.67 -15.48
N HIS A 86 -1.12 -10.60 -15.10
CA HIS A 86 -0.87 -9.27 -15.66
C HIS A 86 0.53 -8.75 -15.30
N ARG A 87 0.97 -8.97 -14.05
CA ARG A 87 2.34 -8.66 -13.61
C ARG A 87 3.38 -9.37 -14.46
N PHE A 88 3.27 -10.68 -14.67
CA PHE A 88 4.19 -11.41 -15.52
C PHE A 88 4.11 -10.94 -16.98
N GLY A 89 2.94 -10.48 -17.45
CA GLY A 89 2.79 -9.81 -18.75
C GLY A 89 3.58 -8.50 -18.86
N PHE A 90 3.55 -7.65 -17.82
CA PHE A 90 4.36 -6.42 -17.77
C PHE A 90 5.86 -6.70 -17.62
N LEU A 91 6.21 -7.78 -16.93
CA LEU A 91 7.60 -8.16 -16.64
C LEU A 91 8.16 -9.14 -17.68
N ASP A 92 7.47 -9.39 -18.78
CA ASP A 92 7.93 -10.30 -19.84
C ASP A 92 9.29 -9.84 -20.38
N LEU A 93 10.30 -10.69 -20.19
CA LEU A 93 11.69 -10.41 -20.51
C LEU A 93 11.99 -10.48 -22.01
N ALA A 94 11.01 -10.79 -22.85
CA ALA A 94 11.12 -10.77 -24.30
C ALA A 94 10.52 -9.50 -24.94
N ASN A 95 9.79 -8.66 -24.22
CA ASN A 95 9.23 -7.41 -24.73
C ASN A 95 10.13 -6.21 -24.39
N ASN A 96 10.16 -5.20 -25.25
CA ASN A 96 10.96 -3.99 -25.05
C ASN A 96 10.27 -2.70 -25.55
N GLU A 97 9.03 -2.79 -26.01
CA GLU A 97 8.24 -1.64 -26.45
C GLU A 97 6.78 -1.75 -26.02
N VAL A 98 6.14 -0.60 -25.85
CA VAL A 98 4.75 -0.50 -25.35
C VAL A 98 3.98 0.59 -26.07
N GLY A 99 2.68 0.37 -26.23
CA GLY A 99 1.69 1.37 -26.57
C GLY A 99 0.58 1.40 -25.53
N ILE A 100 0.15 2.60 -25.13
CA ILE A 100 -0.82 2.80 -24.05
C ILE A 100 -2.06 3.50 -24.59
N GLY A 101 -3.22 2.89 -24.39
CA GLY A 101 -4.52 3.42 -24.75
C GLY A 101 -5.37 3.71 -23.53
N ILE A 102 -6.06 4.85 -23.52
CA ILE A 102 -7.02 5.20 -22.48
C ILE A 102 -8.35 5.58 -23.16
N GLY A 103 -9.40 4.83 -22.85
CA GLY A 103 -10.76 5.08 -23.30
C GLY A 103 -11.62 5.59 -22.14
N LYS A 104 -12.42 6.62 -22.37
CA LYS A 104 -13.38 7.15 -21.38
C LYS A 104 -14.69 7.52 -22.07
N VAL A 105 -15.80 7.03 -21.53
CA VAL A 105 -17.16 7.34 -22.04
C VAL A 105 -17.48 8.84 -21.97
N SER A 106 -16.91 9.55 -20.98
CA SER A 106 -17.06 10.99 -20.86
C SER A 106 -15.81 11.61 -20.21
N LEU A 107 -15.24 12.62 -20.87
CA LEU A 107 -14.08 13.36 -20.34
C LEU A 107 -14.48 14.37 -19.25
N SER A 108 -15.76 14.74 -19.16
CA SER A 108 -16.27 15.72 -18.19
C SER A 108 -16.81 15.10 -16.90
N ASP A 109 -17.01 13.78 -16.88
CA ASP A 109 -17.47 13.06 -15.70
C ASP A 109 -16.31 12.23 -15.13
N PRO A 110 -15.74 12.61 -13.96
CA PRO A 110 -14.67 11.86 -13.31
C PRO A 110 -15.04 10.43 -12.94
N SER A 111 -16.34 10.11 -12.83
CA SER A 111 -16.86 8.78 -12.51
C SER A 111 -17.20 7.94 -13.75
N ALA A 112 -16.95 8.48 -14.96
CA ALA A 112 -17.21 7.76 -16.18
C ALA A 112 -16.35 6.50 -16.28
N HIS A 113 -16.94 5.45 -16.83
CA HIS A 113 -16.26 4.19 -17.10
C HIS A 113 -14.98 4.44 -17.93
N SER A 114 -13.84 4.07 -17.35
CA SER A 114 -12.51 4.19 -17.91
C SER A 114 -11.97 2.80 -18.25
N VAL A 115 -11.21 2.71 -19.34
CA VAL A 115 -10.51 1.49 -19.74
C VAL A 115 -9.08 1.86 -20.11
N TYR A 116 -8.12 1.08 -19.61
CA TYR A 116 -6.70 1.23 -19.89
C TYR A 116 -6.20 -0.03 -20.59
N VAL A 117 -5.49 0.14 -21.70
CA VAL A 117 -4.93 -0.96 -22.49
C VAL A 117 -3.44 -0.71 -22.67
N TYR A 118 -2.64 -1.75 -22.45
CA TYR A 118 -1.19 -1.74 -22.60
C TYR A 118 -0.80 -2.86 -23.56
N ASN A 119 -0.53 -2.51 -24.81
CA ASN A 119 -0.02 -3.46 -25.79
C ASN A 119 1.50 -3.43 -25.77
N MET A 120 2.12 -4.58 -25.58
CA MET A 120 3.57 -4.72 -25.49
C MET A 120 4.09 -5.66 -26.57
N GLY A 121 5.31 -5.42 -27.02
CA GLY A 121 5.92 -6.20 -28.10
C GLY A 121 7.44 -6.14 -28.08
N ASN A 122 8.03 -6.71 -29.15
CA ASN A 122 9.47 -6.78 -29.35
C ASN A 122 9.85 -6.08 -30.65
N SER A 123 10.62 -4.99 -30.53
CA SER A 123 11.01 -4.14 -31.65
C SER A 123 11.86 -4.88 -32.69
N GLY A 124 12.66 -5.86 -32.25
CA GLY A 124 13.47 -6.70 -33.13
C GLY A 124 12.59 -7.65 -33.96
N LEU A 125 11.59 -8.27 -33.33
CA LEU A 125 10.62 -9.11 -34.04
C LEU A 125 9.80 -8.30 -35.04
N ASN A 126 9.35 -7.10 -34.65
CA ASN A 126 8.62 -6.22 -35.57
C ASN A 126 9.48 -5.81 -36.78
N ALA A 127 10.75 -5.43 -36.55
CA ALA A 127 11.68 -5.08 -37.62
C ALA A 127 11.96 -6.26 -38.58
N LEU A 128 12.00 -7.50 -38.08
CA LEU A 128 12.10 -8.69 -38.92
C LEU A 128 10.85 -8.85 -39.81
N CYS A 129 9.65 -8.61 -39.25
CA CYS A 129 8.39 -8.68 -39.99
C CYS A 129 8.19 -7.53 -41.01
N GLU A 130 8.86 -6.39 -40.81
CA GLU A 130 8.95 -5.30 -41.81
C GLU A 130 9.94 -5.60 -42.94
N GLY A 131 10.82 -6.59 -42.73
CA GLY A 131 11.83 -7.01 -43.67
C GLY A 131 11.33 -7.88 -44.83
N SER A 132 12.28 -8.51 -45.52
CA SER A 132 11.99 -9.45 -46.62
C SER A 132 11.79 -10.87 -46.09
N ALA A 133 10.87 -11.62 -46.71
CA ALA A 133 10.64 -13.02 -46.38
C ALA A 133 11.91 -13.87 -46.55
N PHE A 134 12.17 -14.76 -45.60
CA PHE A 134 13.26 -15.73 -45.67
C PHE A 134 13.03 -16.72 -46.82
N SER A 135 14.00 -16.82 -47.73
CA SER A 135 13.96 -17.68 -48.92
C SER A 135 15.09 -18.73 -48.95
N GLY A 136 15.79 -18.93 -47.83
CA GLY A 136 16.92 -19.86 -47.73
C GLY A 136 16.53 -21.27 -47.29
N PHE A 137 17.54 -22.13 -47.15
CA PHE A 137 17.39 -23.45 -46.53
C PHE A 137 17.63 -23.35 -45.02
N GLY A 138 16.78 -23.96 -44.20
CA GLY A 138 16.96 -24.00 -42.74
C GLY A 138 15.65 -24.02 -41.97
N ARG A 139 15.75 -23.88 -40.65
CA ARG A 139 14.59 -23.67 -39.76
C ARG A 139 14.07 -22.24 -39.93
N TYR A 140 12.75 -22.10 -39.94
CA TYR A 140 12.06 -20.82 -39.99
C TYR A 140 10.79 -20.87 -39.16
N TYR A 141 10.33 -19.70 -38.72
CA TYR A 141 9.01 -19.48 -38.15
C TYR A 141 8.07 -18.93 -39.23
N TYR A 142 6.81 -19.33 -39.19
CA TYR A 142 5.71 -18.89 -40.05
C TYR A 142 4.49 -18.58 -39.16
N ASN A 143 3.51 -17.81 -39.64
CA ASN A 143 2.41 -17.27 -38.84
C ASN A 143 2.85 -16.42 -37.64
N VAL A 144 4.00 -15.75 -37.76
CA VAL A 144 4.55 -14.84 -36.74
C VAL A 144 4.51 -13.37 -37.17
N CYS A 145 4.16 -13.11 -38.43
CA CYS A 145 4.07 -11.77 -39.01
C CYS A 145 2.74 -11.56 -39.75
N GLU A 146 2.33 -10.31 -39.89
CA GLU A 146 1.28 -9.87 -40.81
C GLU A 146 1.84 -8.81 -41.79
N PRO A 147 1.80 -9.03 -43.13
CA PRO A 147 1.40 -10.28 -43.80
C PRO A 147 2.33 -11.45 -43.47
N ASP A 148 1.81 -12.68 -43.57
CA ASP A 148 2.56 -13.89 -43.26
C ASP A 148 3.80 -14.03 -44.16
N ILE A 149 4.97 -13.91 -43.52
CA ILE A 149 6.28 -14.14 -44.13
C ILE A 149 7.09 -15.09 -43.26
N ASN A 150 7.88 -15.94 -43.91
CA ASN A 150 8.80 -16.80 -43.19
C ASN A 150 9.94 -15.97 -42.59
N ILE A 151 10.24 -16.16 -41.30
CA ILE A 151 11.37 -15.55 -40.62
C ILE A 151 12.40 -16.63 -40.28
N ASN A 152 13.68 -16.36 -40.56
CA ASN A 152 14.75 -17.29 -40.20
C ASN A 152 14.73 -17.56 -38.68
N ALA A 153 14.85 -18.83 -38.28
CA ALA A 153 14.71 -19.19 -36.87
C ALA A 153 15.79 -18.56 -35.98
N THR A 154 17.04 -18.47 -36.46
CA THR A 154 18.13 -17.85 -35.71
C THR A 154 17.91 -16.36 -35.53
N ASP A 155 17.43 -15.65 -36.55
CA ASP A 155 17.16 -14.21 -36.44
C ASP A 155 16.02 -13.93 -35.45
N PHE A 156 14.96 -14.74 -35.50
CA PHE A 156 13.83 -14.64 -34.56
C PHE A 156 14.27 -14.89 -33.10
N GLU A 157 14.98 -16.01 -32.87
CA GLU A 157 15.48 -16.40 -31.55
C GLU A 157 16.46 -15.34 -31.01
N ASN A 158 17.34 -14.80 -31.87
CA ASN A 158 18.27 -13.73 -31.49
C ASN A 158 17.54 -12.44 -31.09
N ALA A 159 16.46 -12.05 -31.77
CA ALA A 159 15.70 -10.85 -31.41
C ALA A 159 15.09 -10.94 -30.00
N GLN A 160 14.65 -12.12 -29.58
CA GLN A 160 14.17 -12.36 -28.22
C GLN A 160 15.33 -12.33 -27.21
N VAL A 161 16.42 -13.05 -27.51
CA VAL A 161 17.62 -13.11 -26.66
C VAL A 161 18.25 -11.73 -26.44
N MET A 162 18.24 -10.86 -27.45
CA MET A 162 18.76 -9.50 -27.33
C MET A 162 18.00 -8.68 -26.28
N VAL A 163 16.67 -8.83 -26.20
CA VAL A 163 15.87 -8.17 -25.17
C VAL A 163 16.10 -8.81 -23.81
N GLN A 164 16.09 -10.14 -23.73
CA GLN A 164 16.39 -10.88 -22.51
C GLN A 164 17.75 -10.50 -21.91
N GLY A 165 18.77 -10.30 -22.76
CA GLY A 165 20.11 -9.90 -22.35
C GLY A 165 20.24 -8.48 -21.81
N ASN A 166 19.26 -7.62 -22.08
CA ASN A 166 19.18 -6.28 -21.49
C ASN A 166 18.52 -6.29 -20.10
N ASN A 167 17.87 -7.40 -19.74
CA ASN A 167 17.15 -7.55 -18.49
C ASN A 167 17.98 -8.26 -17.41
N PRO A 168 17.65 -8.08 -16.11
CA PRO A 168 18.31 -8.81 -15.03
C PRO A 168 18.18 -10.33 -15.17
N ASN A 169 19.12 -11.07 -14.59
CA ASN A 169 19.06 -12.54 -14.56
C ASN A 169 17.88 -13.06 -13.71
N ILE A 170 17.49 -12.28 -12.69
CA ILE A 170 16.38 -12.59 -11.78
C ILE A 170 15.62 -11.28 -11.56
N VAL A 171 14.30 -11.32 -11.73
CA VAL A 171 13.38 -10.22 -11.43
C VAL A 171 12.61 -10.56 -10.16
N LEU A 172 12.59 -9.62 -9.21
CA LEU A 172 11.92 -9.75 -7.92
C LEU A 172 10.79 -8.72 -7.84
N TRP A 173 9.63 -9.15 -7.34
CA TRP A 173 8.52 -8.26 -7.05
C TRP A 173 7.84 -8.61 -5.72
N PRO A 174 7.47 -7.64 -4.86
CA PRO A 174 7.83 -6.23 -4.93
C PRO A 174 9.34 -6.03 -5.03
N ALA A 175 9.75 -4.95 -5.71
CA ALA A 175 11.16 -4.65 -5.89
C ALA A 175 11.86 -4.44 -4.54
N ASP A 176 13.15 -4.80 -4.47
CA ASP A 176 13.95 -4.61 -3.27
C ASP A 176 14.01 -3.13 -2.86
N GLY A 177 13.65 -2.85 -1.61
CA GLY A 177 13.55 -1.50 -1.06
C GLY A 177 12.26 -0.74 -1.42
N GLY A 178 11.29 -1.38 -2.09
CA GLY A 178 10.00 -0.75 -2.39
C GLY A 178 9.27 -0.31 -1.11
N SER A 179 8.71 0.90 -1.08
CA SER A 179 8.13 1.50 0.14
C SER A 179 6.64 1.82 0.06
N ASP A 180 6.02 1.59 -1.09
CA ASP A 180 4.64 1.97 -1.40
C ASP A 180 3.85 0.78 -1.95
N VAL A 181 4.05 -0.40 -1.35
CA VAL A 181 3.43 -1.65 -1.83
C VAL A 181 2.00 -1.75 -1.27
N PRO A 182 0.97 -2.01 -2.09
CA PRO A 182 -0.36 -2.29 -1.58
C PRO A 182 -0.35 -3.51 -0.63
N PRO A 183 -1.16 -3.54 0.42
CA PRO A 183 -1.14 -4.64 1.40
C PRO A 183 -1.90 -5.90 0.95
N ALA A 184 -2.74 -5.80 -0.08
CA ALA A 184 -3.68 -6.84 -0.44
C ALA A 184 -3.79 -7.05 -1.96
N PHE A 185 -4.25 -8.24 -2.33
CA PHE A 185 -4.71 -8.61 -3.66
C PHE A 185 -6.20 -8.96 -3.57
N PHE A 186 -6.96 -8.61 -4.62
CA PHE A 186 -8.41 -8.78 -4.65
C PHE A 186 -8.81 -9.82 -5.70
N GLU A 187 -8.88 -9.43 -6.97
CA GLU A 187 -9.38 -10.28 -8.04
C GLU A 187 -8.51 -10.15 -9.29
N GLU A 188 -8.48 -11.22 -10.08
CA GLU A 188 -7.88 -11.29 -11.40
C GLU A 188 -8.72 -12.24 -12.27
N SER A 189 -8.70 -12.04 -13.59
CA SER A 189 -9.35 -12.95 -14.53
C SER A 189 -8.34 -13.40 -15.60
N PRO A 190 -8.01 -14.70 -15.69
CA PRO A 190 -8.51 -15.79 -14.85
C PRO A 190 -8.00 -15.70 -13.40
N ASP A 191 -8.70 -16.33 -12.46
CA ASP A 191 -8.42 -16.19 -11.01
C ASP A 191 -7.30 -17.14 -10.54
N PRO A 192 -6.14 -16.65 -10.07
CA PRO A 192 -5.04 -17.48 -9.55
C PRO A 192 -5.32 -18.10 -8.18
N LEU A 193 -6.31 -17.59 -7.44
CA LEU A 193 -6.71 -18.03 -6.11
C LEU A 193 -8.24 -18.23 -6.01
N PRO A 194 -8.82 -19.19 -6.75
CA PRO A 194 -10.28 -19.34 -6.88
C PRO A 194 -11.03 -19.67 -5.57
N ASP A 195 -10.31 -20.03 -4.50
CA ASP A 195 -10.84 -20.30 -3.17
C ASP A 195 -10.65 -19.12 -2.18
N TYR A 196 -10.04 -18.01 -2.62
CA TYR A 196 -9.84 -16.79 -1.83
C TYR A 196 -10.23 -15.54 -2.64
N SER A 197 -11.22 -14.80 -2.18
CA SER A 197 -11.62 -13.54 -2.84
C SER A 197 -10.76 -12.33 -2.47
N VAL A 198 -9.94 -12.43 -1.42
CA VAL A 198 -8.98 -11.41 -0.99
C VAL A 198 -7.81 -12.13 -0.32
N SER A 199 -6.58 -11.72 -0.64
CA SER A 199 -5.36 -12.22 -0.01
C SER A 199 -4.41 -11.05 0.32
N GLY A 200 -3.27 -11.34 0.92
CA GLY A 200 -2.15 -10.40 0.96
C GLY A 200 -1.53 -10.21 -0.41
N TYR A 201 -0.79 -9.11 -0.57
CA TYR A 201 -0.15 -8.77 -1.82
C TYR A 201 0.87 -9.85 -2.24
N PRO A 202 0.79 -10.41 -3.47
CA PRO A 202 1.63 -11.51 -3.86
C PRO A 202 3.07 -11.05 -4.13
N ILE A 203 4.00 -11.91 -3.77
CA ILE A 203 5.43 -11.76 -4.01
C ILE A 203 5.82 -12.71 -5.14
N SER A 204 6.64 -12.29 -6.10
CA SER A 204 7.03 -13.13 -7.23
C SER A 204 8.51 -13.07 -7.54
N ILE A 205 8.99 -14.17 -8.12
CA ILE A 205 10.33 -14.33 -8.68
C ILE A 205 10.15 -14.79 -10.12
N GLN A 206 10.87 -14.15 -11.03
CA GLN A 206 10.98 -14.58 -12.43
C GLN A 206 12.45 -14.74 -12.78
N PHE A 207 12.82 -15.92 -13.29
CA PHE A 207 14.16 -16.24 -13.72
C PHE A 207 14.30 -15.98 -15.21
N ASN A 208 15.37 -15.30 -15.61
CA ASN A 208 15.59 -14.95 -17.00
C ASN A 208 15.97 -16.20 -17.82
N PRO A 209 15.21 -16.56 -18.87
CA PRO A 209 15.44 -17.77 -19.65
C PRO A 209 16.80 -17.77 -20.39
N LEU A 210 17.42 -16.59 -20.58
CA LEU A 210 18.77 -16.50 -21.14
C LEU A 210 19.83 -17.06 -20.18
N THR A 211 19.60 -16.96 -18.87
CA THR A 211 20.54 -17.41 -17.83
C THR A 211 20.14 -18.76 -17.24
N PHE A 212 18.84 -19.01 -17.13
CA PHE A 212 18.28 -20.13 -16.40
C PHE A 212 17.41 -20.99 -17.31
N THR A 213 17.71 -22.28 -17.38
CA THR A 213 16.93 -23.26 -18.16
C THR A 213 16.23 -24.30 -17.27
N ASP A 214 16.74 -24.50 -16.06
CA ASP A 214 16.20 -25.42 -15.07
C ASP A 214 16.44 -24.81 -13.68
N VAL A 215 15.35 -24.41 -13.02
CA VAL A 215 15.37 -23.79 -11.69
C VAL A 215 14.18 -24.30 -10.90
N GLU A 216 14.42 -24.64 -9.64
CA GLU A 216 13.38 -25.01 -8.68
C GLU A 216 13.51 -24.14 -7.43
N VAL A 217 12.44 -23.42 -7.06
CA VAL A 217 12.37 -22.70 -5.79
C VAL A 217 11.93 -23.67 -4.70
N THR A 218 12.84 -24.01 -3.79
CA THR A 218 12.67 -25.03 -2.74
C THR A 218 12.16 -24.43 -1.42
N GLU A 219 12.42 -23.15 -1.19
CA GLU A 219 11.87 -22.40 -0.05
C GLU A 219 11.47 -21.01 -0.54
N PHE A 220 10.29 -20.52 -0.14
CA PHE A 220 9.84 -19.16 -0.42
C PHE A 220 8.99 -18.68 0.75
N LYS A 221 9.53 -17.75 1.54
CA LYS A 221 8.94 -17.30 2.80
C LYS A 221 8.97 -15.79 2.93
N LEU A 222 8.03 -15.27 3.70
CA LEU A 222 7.86 -13.86 4.02
C LEU A 222 7.90 -13.67 5.53
N TYR A 223 8.64 -12.66 5.98
CA TYR A 223 8.82 -12.32 7.39
C TYR A 223 8.47 -10.86 7.65
N ARG A 224 7.83 -10.57 8.78
CA ARG A 224 7.69 -9.20 9.29
C ARG A 224 8.99 -8.77 9.95
N GLU A 225 9.51 -7.60 9.58
CA GLU A 225 10.82 -7.15 10.07
C GLU A 225 10.81 -6.74 11.55
N SER A 226 9.68 -6.23 12.07
CA SER A 226 9.62 -5.68 13.44
C SER A 226 9.84 -6.74 14.54
N ASP A 227 9.41 -7.97 14.30
CA ASP A 227 9.44 -9.07 15.28
C ASP A 227 10.00 -10.38 14.69
N ASN A 228 10.42 -10.37 13.43
CA ASN A 228 10.91 -11.53 12.69
C ASN A 228 9.90 -12.70 12.63
N SER A 229 8.60 -12.41 12.74
CA SER A 229 7.52 -13.39 12.60
C SER A 229 7.35 -13.81 11.14
N GLU A 230 7.16 -15.12 10.89
CA GLU A 230 6.84 -15.63 9.56
C GLU A 230 5.37 -15.36 9.24
N VAL A 231 5.09 -14.82 8.06
CA VAL A 231 3.74 -14.59 7.58
C VAL A 231 3.14 -15.93 7.13
N GLN A 232 2.07 -16.36 7.79
CA GLN A 232 1.35 -17.58 7.50
C GLN A 232 -0.16 -17.38 7.73
N PRO A 233 -1.05 -18.10 7.01
CA PRO A 233 -0.72 -19.10 6.00
C PRO A 233 -0.35 -18.47 4.64
N THR A 234 0.49 -19.17 3.87
CA THR A 234 0.90 -18.77 2.51
C THR A 234 0.65 -19.88 1.49
N ARG A 235 0.54 -19.51 0.21
CA ARG A 235 0.46 -20.43 -0.93
C ARG A 235 1.48 -20.09 -2.00
N LEU A 236 2.28 -21.07 -2.40
CA LEU A 236 3.20 -20.96 -3.52
C LEU A 236 2.53 -21.47 -4.80
N LEU A 237 2.47 -20.61 -5.82
CA LEU A 237 2.14 -20.95 -7.19
C LEU A 237 3.41 -21.15 -8.01
N THR A 238 3.41 -22.25 -8.77
CA THR A 238 4.41 -22.66 -9.75
C THR A 238 3.68 -23.08 -11.02
N GLU A 239 4.39 -23.37 -12.11
CA GLU A 239 3.80 -23.94 -13.33
C GLU A 239 2.85 -25.13 -13.05
N SER A 240 3.18 -25.99 -12.08
CA SER A 240 2.39 -27.20 -11.79
C SER A 240 1.24 -26.99 -10.80
N THR A 241 1.29 -25.92 -9.99
CA THR A 241 0.24 -25.60 -9.00
C THR A 241 -0.65 -24.45 -9.41
N ASP A 242 -0.31 -23.74 -10.49
CA ASP A 242 -1.13 -22.69 -11.09
C ASP A 242 -2.45 -23.28 -11.64
N PRO A 243 -3.62 -22.89 -11.10
CA PRO A 243 -4.91 -23.44 -11.54
C PRO A 243 -5.24 -23.12 -13.00
N ASN A 244 -4.62 -22.10 -13.59
CA ASN A 244 -4.91 -21.64 -14.96
C ASN A 244 -3.81 -21.98 -15.97
N GLY A 245 -2.71 -22.60 -15.55
CA GLY A 245 -1.59 -23.00 -16.42
C GLY A 245 -0.98 -21.86 -17.23
N LYS A 246 -0.86 -20.67 -16.62
CA LYS A 246 -0.30 -19.45 -17.20
C LYS A 246 1.15 -19.21 -16.78
N LEU A 247 1.56 -19.64 -15.58
CA LEU A 247 2.94 -19.54 -15.13
C LEU A 247 3.83 -20.48 -15.92
N SER A 248 4.99 -19.99 -16.36
CA SER A 248 6.07 -20.82 -16.89
C SER A 248 6.87 -21.50 -15.78
N ALA A 249 7.71 -22.48 -16.15
CA ALA A 249 8.64 -23.14 -15.23
C ALA A 249 9.65 -22.18 -14.54
N LEU A 250 9.80 -20.94 -15.04
CA LEU A 250 10.72 -19.93 -14.51
C LEU A 250 10.01 -18.83 -13.71
N GLU A 251 8.71 -19.00 -13.44
CA GLU A 251 7.88 -18.03 -12.73
C GLU A 251 7.28 -18.63 -11.47
N TYR A 252 7.41 -17.90 -10.37
CA TYR A 252 6.98 -18.32 -9.04
C TYR A 252 6.25 -17.17 -8.36
N ALA A 253 5.13 -17.45 -7.70
CA ALA A 253 4.38 -16.45 -6.93
C ALA A 253 3.98 -17.00 -5.55
N LEU A 254 4.35 -16.29 -4.48
CA LEU A 254 3.94 -16.56 -3.11
C LEU A 254 2.81 -15.61 -2.70
N PHE A 255 1.65 -16.17 -2.37
CA PHE A 255 0.52 -15.44 -1.82
C PHE A 255 0.47 -15.60 -0.31
N PRO A 256 0.58 -14.51 0.47
CA PRO A 256 0.03 -14.48 1.82
C PRO A 256 -1.49 -14.63 1.72
N LEU A 257 -2.07 -15.60 2.42
CA LEU A 257 -3.52 -15.85 2.35
C LEU A 257 -4.34 -14.91 3.23
N GLU A 258 -3.66 -14.04 3.97
CA GLU A 258 -4.23 -12.93 4.72
C GLU A 258 -3.59 -11.63 4.29
N ARG A 259 -4.36 -10.54 4.38
CA ARG A 259 -3.89 -9.18 4.09
C ARG A 259 -2.61 -8.88 4.89
N LEU A 260 -1.63 -8.27 4.23
CA LEU A 260 -0.46 -7.72 4.91
C LEU A 260 -0.85 -6.47 5.71
N GLU A 261 -0.17 -6.23 6.83
CA GLU A 261 -0.41 -5.04 7.62
C GLU A 261 0.02 -3.78 6.87
N TRP A 262 -0.68 -2.68 7.09
CA TRP A 262 -0.32 -1.36 6.55
C TRP A 262 0.97 -0.84 7.20
N GLU A 263 1.69 0.03 6.50
CA GLU A 263 2.93 0.68 6.99
C GLU A 263 3.99 -0.27 7.57
N THR A 264 4.00 -1.52 7.13
CA THR A 264 4.79 -2.59 7.74
C THR A 264 5.90 -3.05 6.81
N ALA A 265 7.11 -3.13 7.35
CA ALA A 265 8.27 -3.64 6.63
C ALA A 265 8.31 -5.17 6.67
N TYR A 266 8.55 -5.76 5.50
CA TYR A 266 8.64 -7.20 5.29
C TYR A 266 9.95 -7.57 4.60
N ARG A 267 10.46 -8.75 4.92
CA ARG A 267 11.59 -9.39 4.26
C ARG A 267 11.17 -10.70 3.64
N VAL A 268 11.59 -10.87 2.40
CA VAL A 268 11.42 -12.10 1.65
C VAL A 268 12.71 -12.91 1.73
N GLN A 269 12.57 -14.23 1.87
CA GLN A 269 13.67 -15.17 1.74
C GLN A 269 13.23 -16.31 0.83
N ALA A 270 13.99 -16.54 -0.25
CA ALA A 270 13.74 -17.65 -1.15
C ALA A 270 15.02 -18.41 -1.45
N THR A 271 14.98 -19.74 -1.42
CA THR A 271 16.10 -20.61 -1.79
C THR A 271 15.74 -21.33 -3.07
N TYR A 272 16.63 -21.29 -4.06
CA TYR A 272 16.43 -21.97 -5.33
C TYR A 272 17.63 -22.85 -5.67
N THR A 273 17.38 -23.91 -6.44
CA THR A 273 18.39 -24.81 -6.99
C THR A 273 18.44 -24.68 -8.50
N SER A 274 19.65 -24.75 -9.04
CA SER A 274 19.94 -24.70 -10.48
C SER A 274 21.07 -25.70 -10.79
N PRO A 275 21.39 -25.99 -12.07
CA PRO A 275 22.57 -26.78 -12.43
C PRO A 275 23.90 -26.25 -11.86
N SER A 276 23.98 -24.95 -11.54
CA SER A 276 25.15 -24.35 -10.90
C SER A 276 25.21 -24.53 -9.37
N GLY A 277 24.15 -25.04 -8.75
CA GLY A 277 24.03 -25.22 -7.30
C GLY A 277 22.81 -24.51 -6.71
N ALA A 278 22.76 -24.50 -5.37
CA ALA A 278 21.73 -23.81 -4.60
C ALA A 278 22.19 -22.39 -4.22
N ASP A 279 21.27 -21.43 -4.26
CA ASP A 279 21.50 -20.06 -3.79
C ASP A 279 20.26 -19.51 -3.06
N THR A 280 20.44 -18.47 -2.26
CA THR A 280 19.38 -17.85 -1.45
C THR A 280 19.26 -16.36 -1.75
N LEU A 281 18.06 -15.97 -2.17
CA LEU A 281 17.64 -14.60 -2.39
C LEU A 281 17.07 -14.03 -1.08
N ARG A 282 17.45 -12.79 -0.77
CA ARG A 282 16.91 -12.01 0.36
C ARG A 282 16.72 -10.57 -0.09
N TRP A 283 15.50 -10.06 0.07
CA TRP A 283 15.17 -8.67 -0.24
C TRP A 283 14.01 -8.21 0.65
N GLY A 284 13.73 -6.92 0.69
CA GLY A 284 12.67 -6.37 1.53
C GLY A 284 11.79 -5.36 0.81
N PHE A 285 10.59 -5.16 1.34
CA PHE A 285 9.67 -4.10 0.92
C PHE A 285 8.85 -3.62 2.12
N LYS A 286 8.20 -2.47 1.97
CA LYS A 286 7.30 -1.91 2.97
C LYS A 286 5.94 -1.65 2.33
N THR A 287 4.89 -2.07 3.02
CA THR A 287 3.52 -1.75 2.61
C THR A 287 3.23 -0.28 2.83
N ARG A 288 2.40 0.28 1.95
CA ARG A 288 2.06 1.70 2.00
C ARG A 288 1.30 2.08 3.25
N GLY A 289 1.31 3.38 3.53
CA GLY A 289 0.51 3.97 4.59
C GLY A 289 -0.80 4.55 4.10
N VAL A 290 -1.76 4.64 5.00
CA VAL A 290 -3.03 5.29 4.71
C VAL A 290 -2.96 6.80 5.00
N GLY A 291 -1.89 7.27 5.66
CA GLY A 291 -1.64 8.70 5.94
C GLY A 291 -2.60 9.33 6.94
N VAL A 292 -3.48 8.54 7.56
CA VAL A 292 -4.47 8.93 8.57
C VAL A 292 -4.58 7.81 9.62
N PRO A 293 -5.09 8.09 10.83
CA PRO A 293 -5.34 7.06 11.83
C PRO A 293 -6.19 5.91 11.26
N LEU A 294 -5.70 4.68 11.37
CA LEU A 294 -6.36 3.48 10.87
C LEU A 294 -7.00 2.70 12.02
N TYR A 295 -8.27 2.33 11.85
CA TYR A 295 -9.02 1.50 12.78
C TYR A 295 -9.49 0.22 12.09
N THR A 296 -9.47 -0.90 12.81
CA THR A 296 -10.02 -2.16 12.32
C THR A 296 -11.35 -2.46 13.02
N VAL A 297 -12.40 -2.74 12.25
CA VAL A 297 -13.73 -3.12 12.76
C VAL A 297 -14.23 -4.38 12.07
N GLN A 298 -14.87 -5.28 12.82
CA GLN A 298 -15.48 -6.51 12.29
C GLN A 298 -16.85 -6.24 11.65
N GLY A 299 -17.44 -5.06 11.90
CA GLY A 299 -18.73 -4.65 11.33
C GLY A 299 -19.92 -5.12 12.15
N GLY A 300 -19.76 -5.25 13.46
CA GLY A 300 -20.77 -5.61 14.44
C GLY A 300 -21.24 -4.43 15.31
N ASP A 301 -21.42 -3.25 14.71
CA ASP A 301 -21.81 -1.99 15.37
C ASP A 301 -20.74 -1.42 16.32
N GLU A 302 -19.46 -1.69 16.07
CA GLU A 302 -18.38 -1.13 16.87
C GLU A 302 -18.37 0.40 16.84
N VAL A 303 -18.01 1.02 17.97
CA VAL A 303 -17.95 2.48 18.09
C VAL A 303 -16.48 2.91 18.13
N ILE A 304 -16.04 3.55 17.06
CA ILE A 304 -14.77 4.26 16.98
C ILE A 304 -14.96 5.64 17.61
N SER A 305 -14.19 5.96 18.65
CA SER A 305 -14.18 7.29 19.24
C SER A 305 -12.99 8.08 18.72
N ILE A 306 -13.25 9.26 18.16
CA ILE A 306 -12.21 10.17 17.65
C ILE A 306 -12.25 11.50 18.39
N SER A 307 -11.09 12.16 18.45
CA SER A 307 -10.93 13.51 19.00
C SER A 307 -11.64 14.55 18.11
N PRO A 308 -12.10 15.69 18.64
CA PRO A 308 -12.69 16.76 17.84
C PRO A 308 -11.72 17.39 16.82
N ASN A 309 -10.40 17.18 17.00
CA ASN A 309 -9.38 17.65 16.06
C ASN A 309 -9.12 16.69 14.89
N THR A 310 -9.70 15.48 14.92
CA THR A 310 -9.49 14.46 13.89
C THR A 310 -10.43 14.73 12.72
N SER A 311 -9.88 15.27 11.63
CA SER A 311 -10.63 15.60 10.41
C SER A 311 -10.72 14.45 9.40
N ALA A 312 -9.86 13.44 9.53
CA ALA A 312 -9.86 12.26 8.69
C ALA A 312 -9.36 11.02 9.44
N LEU A 313 -9.92 9.86 9.11
CA LEU A 313 -9.48 8.54 9.55
C LEU A 313 -9.69 7.51 8.44
N ALA A 314 -9.09 6.34 8.60
CA ALA A 314 -9.36 5.18 7.78
C ALA A 314 -9.95 4.05 8.63
N VAL A 315 -10.85 3.28 8.04
CA VAL A 315 -11.48 2.13 8.69
C VAL A 315 -11.31 0.91 7.78
N TYR A 316 -10.50 -0.04 8.24
CA TYR A 316 -10.36 -1.36 7.63
C TYR A 316 -11.44 -2.29 8.18
N VAL A 317 -12.17 -2.92 7.27
CA VAL A 317 -13.17 -3.94 7.56
C VAL A 317 -12.71 -5.27 6.98
N PRO A 318 -12.22 -6.22 7.81
CA PRO A 318 -11.71 -7.49 7.32
C PRO A 318 -12.72 -8.24 6.43
N PRO A 319 -12.23 -8.93 5.39
CA PRO A 319 -13.07 -9.79 4.57
C PRO A 319 -13.66 -10.94 5.42
N THR A 320 -14.86 -11.38 5.07
CA THR A 320 -15.48 -12.58 5.63
C THR A 320 -15.81 -13.56 4.52
N ALA A 321 -15.98 -14.84 4.84
CA ALA A 321 -16.36 -15.86 3.84
C ALA A 321 -17.62 -15.52 3.03
N ARG A 322 -18.53 -14.71 3.59
CA ARG A 322 -19.77 -14.28 2.92
C ARG A 322 -19.64 -12.92 2.22
N PHE A 323 -18.71 -12.08 2.67
CA PHE A 323 -18.52 -10.73 2.17
C PHE A 323 -17.04 -10.42 2.09
N SER A 324 -16.48 -10.63 0.89
CA SER A 324 -15.07 -10.45 0.58
C SER A 324 -14.67 -8.98 0.58
N ASN A 325 -15.54 -8.09 0.12
CA ASN A 325 -15.29 -6.65 0.09
C ASN A 325 -16.46 -5.85 0.70
N ILE A 326 -16.26 -4.55 0.88
CA ILE A 326 -17.30 -3.62 1.34
C ILE A 326 -18.30 -3.35 0.21
N SER A 327 -17.81 -3.27 -1.04
CA SER A 327 -18.50 -2.93 -2.30
C SER A 327 -19.20 -1.56 -2.32
N GLN A 328 -20.07 -1.30 -1.36
CA GLN A 328 -20.85 -0.08 -1.22
C GLN A 328 -20.99 0.30 0.24
N VAL A 329 -20.89 1.60 0.53
CA VAL A 329 -21.10 2.16 1.86
C VAL A 329 -22.30 3.10 1.86
N ASN A 330 -23.18 2.93 2.86
CA ASN A 330 -24.25 3.85 3.18
C ASN A 330 -23.98 4.46 4.54
N TYR A 331 -24.18 5.77 4.69
CA TYR A 331 -23.92 6.45 5.96
C TYR A 331 -25.02 7.41 6.36
N ARG A 332 -25.17 7.59 7.67
CA ARG A 332 -26.10 8.53 8.32
C ARG A 332 -25.35 9.26 9.41
N TYR A 333 -25.56 10.57 9.54
CA TYR A 333 -24.85 11.39 10.52
C TYR A 333 -25.78 12.42 11.16
N ASN A 334 -25.37 12.95 12.32
CA ASN A 334 -26.12 14.00 12.99
C ASN A 334 -26.11 15.31 12.18
N SER A 335 -27.19 16.10 12.30
CA SER A 335 -27.29 17.42 11.67
C SER A 335 -26.10 18.33 12.04
N GLY A 336 -25.53 18.98 11.04
CA GLY A 336 -24.37 19.88 11.20
C GLY A 336 -23.01 19.19 11.10
N MET A 337 -22.97 17.87 10.91
CA MET A 337 -21.74 17.17 10.50
C MET A 337 -21.55 17.26 8.98
N THR A 338 -20.30 17.22 8.55
CA THR A 338 -19.92 16.89 7.17
C THR A 338 -19.29 15.51 7.16
N VAL A 339 -19.65 14.67 6.21
CA VAL A 339 -19.04 13.34 6.02
C VAL A 339 -18.84 13.12 4.53
N ASP A 340 -17.61 12.79 4.16
CA ASP A 340 -17.19 12.39 2.83
C ASP A 340 -16.36 11.11 2.94
N THR A 341 -16.51 10.21 1.96
CA THR A 341 -15.91 8.88 2.02
C THR A 341 -15.27 8.49 0.70
N GLU A 342 -14.13 7.83 0.79
CA GLU A 342 -13.33 7.39 -0.34
C GLU A 342 -12.84 5.96 -0.06
N PHE A 343 -12.94 5.07 -1.05
CA PHE A 343 -12.34 3.74 -0.92
C PHE A 343 -10.83 3.87 -1.12
N VAL A 344 -10.06 3.44 -0.12
CA VAL A 344 -8.61 3.25 -0.26
C VAL A 344 -8.34 1.93 -0.99
N ASP A 345 -9.13 0.92 -0.66
CA ASP A 345 -9.20 -0.35 -1.38
C ASP A 345 -10.55 -1.05 -1.08
N GLY A 346 -10.76 -2.27 -1.58
CA GLY A 346 -12.02 -3.00 -1.43
C GLY A 346 -12.45 -3.30 0.02
N ASN A 347 -11.58 -3.16 1.01
CA ASN A 347 -11.88 -3.39 2.44
C ASN A 347 -11.54 -2.21 3.34
N THR A 348 -11.07 -1.08 2.81
CA THR A 348 -10.59 0.05 3.61
C THR A 348 -11.22 1.35 3.13
N LEU A 349 -11.94 2.01 4.05
CA LEU A 349 -12.66 3.25 3.77
C LEU A 349 -11.95 4.42 4.45
N ARG A 350 -11.53 5.41 3.68
CA ARG A 350 -11.10 6.71 4.18
C ARG A 350 -12.34 7.57 4.40
N ILE A 351 -12.41 8.20 5.56
CA ILE A 351 -13.55 8.99 6.01
C ILE A 351 -13.03 10.37 6.40
N ASN A 352 -13.44 11.39 5.64
CA ASN A 352 -13.26 12.78 6.01
C ASN A 352 -14.52 13.24 6.76
N LEU A 353 -14.37 13.74 7.99
CA LEU A 353 -15.52 14.22 8.75
C LEU A 353 -15.22 15.44 9.61
N THR A 354 -16.25 16.25 9.81
CA THR A 354 -16.26 17.31 10.82
C THR A 354 -17.56 17.27 11.59
N GLY A 355 -17.53 17.73 12.84
CA GLY A 355 -18.70 17.77 13.70
C GLY A 355 -18.34 18.20 15.12
N ASN A 356 -19.35 18.26 15.97
CA ASN A 356 -19.20 18.64 17.37
C ASN A 356 -19.10 17.42 18.27
N VAL A 357 -18.50 17.63 19.46
CA VAL A 357 -18.49 16.65 20.54
C VAL A 357 -19.88 16.07 20.80
N GLY A 358 -19.95 14.75 20.93
CA GLY A 358 -21.17 13.99 21.18
C GLY A 358 -21.91 13.55 19.91
N GLN A 359 -21.57 14.11 18.75
CA GLN A 359 -22.15 13.71 17.47
C GLN A 359 -21.52 12.40 16.96
N ARG A 360 -22.29 11.69 16.12
CA ARG A 360 -21.89 10.42 15.54
C ARG A 360 -22.33 10.29 14.08
N ALA A 361 -21.55 9.51 13.34
CA ALA A 361 -21.86 9.02 12.01
C ALA A 361 -21.88 7.49 12.03
N THR A 362 -22.94 6.90 11.50
CA THR A 362 -23.10 5.45 11.35
C THR A 362 -22.85 5.07 9.90
N PHE A 363 -21.98 4.09 9.68
CA PHE A 363 -21.63 3.54 8.37
C PHE A 363 -22.15 2.11 8.31
N SER A 364 -22.77 1.76 7.19
CA SER A 364 -23.43 0.47 6.97
C SER A 364 -23.13 -0.05 5.58
N PHE A 365 -22.91 -1.36 5.48
CA PHE A 365 -22.52 -2.03 4.24
C PHE A 365 -23.16 -3.42 4.17
N SER A 366 -22.82 -4.16 3.11
CA SER A 366 -23.41 -5.46 2.79
C SER A 366 -23.44 -6.41 4.00
N GLY A 367 -24.54 -7.15 4.12
CA GLY A 367 -24.72 -8.15 5.19
C GLY A 367 -25.24 -7.64 6.52
N GLY A 368 -25.71 -6.39 6.58
CA GLY A 368 -26.14 -5.77 7.84
C GLY A 368 -24.96 -5.43 8.76
N ARG A 369 -23.77 -5.34 8.19
CA ARG A 369 -22.56 -4.95 8.90
C ARG A 369 -22.48 -3.44 9.00
N SER A 370 -22.03 -2.95 10.14
CA SER A 370 -21.95 -1.52 10.43
C SER A 370 -20.93 -1.19 11.50
N PHE A 371 -20.52 0.07 11.53
CA PHE A 371 -19.76 0.68 12.62
C PHE A 371 -20.20 2.13 12.81
N VAL A 372 -19.80 2.73 13.92
CA VAL A 372 -20.12 4.10 14.29
C VAL A 372 -18.84 4.87 14.56
N VAL A 373 -18.70 6.04 13.96
CA VAL A 373 -17.67 7.02 14.34
C VAL A 373 -18.32 8.06 15.23
N LYS A 374 -17.81 8.23 16.44
CA LYS A 374 -18.31 9.20 17.42
C LYS A 374 -17.23 10.23 17.71
N ILE A 375 -17.55 11.50 17.54
CA ILE A 375 -16.70 12.60 18.02
C ILE A 375 -16.92 12.69 19.52
N SER A 376 -15.90 12.33 20.28
CA SER A 376 -15.95 12.42 21.74
C SER A 376 -15.07 13.57 22.18
N ALA A 377 -15.47 14.30 23.21
CA ALA A 377 -14.51 15.12 23.93
C ALA A 377 -13.44 14.16 24.43
N ASP A 378 -12.17 14.47 24.19
CA ASP A 378 -11.07 13.65 24.64
C ASP A 378 -11.20 13.43 26.15
N VAL A 379 -11.61 12.22 26.54
CA VAL A 379 -11.34 11.69 27.87
C VAL A 379 -9.87 11.23 27.93
N ALA A 380 -9.18 11.19 26.78
CA ALA A 380 -7.77 10.80 26.65
C ALA A 380 -6.77 11.83 27.23
N GLU A 381 -7.14 13.11 27.31
CA GLU A 381 -6.28 14.14 27.91
C GLU A 381 -6.22 14.07 29.45
N ALA A 382 -7.06 13.23 30.08
CA ALA A 382 -7.08 13.03 31.53
C ALA A 382 -6.07 11.97 32.03
N CYS A 383 -5.28 11.34 31.14
CA CYS A 383 -4.35 10.27 31.49
C CYS A 383 -3.02 10.27 30.71
N GLU A 384 -2.65 11.36 30.02
CA GLU A 384 -1.29 11.47 29.49
C GLU A 384 -0.29 11.55 30.65
N PRO A 385 0.73 10.67 30.71
CA PRO A 385 1.75 10.76 31.74
C PRO A 385 2.62 12.00 31.51
N ALA A 386 3.19 12.55 32.58
CA ALA A 386 4.22 13.56 32.42
C ALA A 386 5.41 12.96 31.67
N THR A 387 5.99 13.73 30.74
CA THR A 387 7.14 13.28 29.93
C THR A 387 8.34 14.18 30.14
N LEU A 388 9.54 13.62 29.98
CA LEU A 388 10.82 14.32 29.97
C LEU A 388 11.59 13.92 28.71
N THR A 389 11.99 14.90 27.90
CA THR A 389 12.80 14.66 26.70
C THR A 389 14.30 14.54 27.03
N PRO A 390 15.14 13.99 26.12
CA PRO A 390 16.59 13.97 26.27
C PRO A 390 17.22 15.35 26.51
N GLU A 391 16.59 16.42 26.01
CA GLU A 391 17.00 17.82 26.22
C GLU A 391 16.53 18.40 27.56
N LEU A 392 16.01 17.55 28.46
CA LEU A 392 15.49 17.93 29.77
C LEU A 392 14.35 18.97 29.69
N LYS A 393 13.46 18.79 28.72
CA LYS A 393 12.18 19.51 28.65
C LYS A 393 11.09 18.62 29.22
N ALA A 394 10.45 19.06 30.30
CA ALA A 394 9.35 18.32 30.91
C ALA A 394 8.01 18.90 30.46
N HIS A 395 7.09 18.03 30.06
CA HIS A 395 5.71 18.40 29.78
C HIS A 395 4.80 17.76 30.84
N LEU A 396 4.06 18.60 31.57
CA LEU A 396 3.05 18.19 32.55
C LEU A 396 1.66 18.45 31.95
N PRO A 397 1.00 17.45 31.35
CA PRO A 397 -0.30 17.63 30.70
C PRO A 397 -1.42 17.88 31.71
N ILE A 398 -1.25 17.43 32.97
CA ILE A 398 -2.18 17.61 34.08
C ILE A 398 -1.40 17.96 35.34
N LEU A 399 -1.64 19.18 35.85
CA LEU A 399 -1.10 19.70 37.10
C LEU A 399 -2.25 20.23 37.96
N HIS A 400 -2.49 19.60 39.11
CA HIS A 400 -3.48 20.06 40.08
C HIS A 400 -2.87 21.14 40.97
N TYR A 401 -3.24 22.40 40.74
CA TYR A 401 -2.82 23.52 41.57
C TYR A 401 -3.87 23.86 42.63
N THR A 402 -3.46 23.85 43.90
CA THR A 402 -4.34 24.18 45.04
C THR A 402 -3.86 25.48 45.71
N PRO A 403 -4.51 26.63 45.46
CA PRO A 403 -4.12 27.92 46.05
C PRO A 403 -4.49 28.02 47.55
N TYR A 404 -3.83 28.96 48.27
CA TYR A 404 -3.90 29.08 49.74
C TYR A 404 -5.33 29.24 50.30
N GLN A 405 -6.28 29.70 49.49
CA GLN A 405 -7.73 29.72 49.78
C GLN A 405 -8.55 29.74 48.46
N GLY A 406 -8.62 28.61 47.75
CA GLY A 406 -9.44 28.53 46.53
C GLY A 406 -9.68 27.10 46.05
N GLU A 407 -10.54 26.97 45.04
CA GLU A 407 -10.80 25.69 44.37
C GLU A 407 -9.54 25.22 43.63
N THR A 408 -9.27 23.92 43.70
CA THR A 408 -8.20 23.30 42.89
C THR A 408 -8.47 23.57 41.42
N ARG A 409 -7.45 24.09 40.73
CA ARG A 409 -7.47 24.33 39.28
C ARG A 409 -6.61 23.26 38.61
N VAL A 410 -7.01 22.85 37.41
CA VAL A 410 -6.18 22.00 36.56
C VAL A 410 -5.44 22.88 35.57
N LEU A 411 -4.12 22.72 35.53
CA LEU A 411 -3.22 23.40 34.62
C LEU A 411 -2.50 22.38 33.75
N TRP A 412 -1.89 22.83 32.67
CA TRP A 412 -0.74 22.17 32.05
C TRP A 412 0.47 23.08 32.16
N MET A 413 1.67 22.51 32.14
CA MET A 413 2.90 23.27 32.33
C MET A 413 4.10 22.61 31.64
N ASP A 414 4.89 23.42 30.94
CA ASP A 414 6.18 23.05 30.38
C ASP A 414 7.31 23.60 31.22
N LEU A 415 8.28 22.74 31.53
CA LEU A 415 9.52 23.10 32.21
C LEU A 415 10.71 22.89 31.29
N ALA A 416 11.63 23.86 31.26
CA ALA A 416 12.90 23.73 30.56
C ALA A 416 14.07 23.81 31.55
N TYR A 417 14.94 22.80 31.53
CA TYR A 417 16.13 22.81 32.37
C TYR A 417 17.14 23.87 31.88
N ARG A 418 17.50 24.82 32.75
CA ARG A 418 18.49 25.87 32.47
C ARG A 418 19.45 26.03 33.64
N GLY A 419 20.73 25.73 33.39
CA GLY A 419 21.77 25.75 34.42
C GLY A 419 21.54 24.61 35.42
N ASN A 420 20.88 24.91 36.54
CA ASN A 420 20.60 23.97 37.63
C ASN A 420 19.13 23.97 38.09
N LEU A 421 18.24 24.63 37.34
CA LEU A 421 16.84 24.82 37.69
C LEU A 421 15.94 24.52 36.50
N PHE A 422 14.70 24.13 36.77
CA PHE A 422 13.64 24.03 35.79
C PHE A 422 12.88 25.35 35.74
N GLU A 423 12.97 26.07 34.62
CA GLU A 423 12.21 27.29 34.38
C GLU A 423 10.87 26.95 33.74
N VAL A 424 9.78 27.56 34.21
CA VAL A 424 8.47 27.46 33.54
C VAL A 424 8.57 28.15 32.19
N SER A 425 8.57 27.36 31.12
CA SER A 425 8.66 27.88 29.75
C SER A 425 7.29 28.20 29.14
N ASN A 426 6.24 27.51 29.59
CA ASN A 426 4.87 27.70 29.12
C ASN A 426 3.87 27.10 30.10
N TYR A 427 2.66 27.62 30.17
CA TYR A 427 1.59 27.06 31.01
C TYR A 427 0.22 27.56 30.55
N GLY A 428 -0.84 26.85 30.96
CA GLY A 428 -2.21 27.26 30.70
C GLY A 428 -3.22 26.60 31.64
N VAL A 429 -4.43 27.15 31.68
CA VAL A 429 -5.55 26.62 32.48
C VAL A 429 -6.36 25.63 31.65
N LYS A 430 -6.76 24.50 32.23
CA LYS A 430 -7.70 23.54 31.62
C LYS A 430 -9.08 23.70 32.27
N ASP A 431 -10.02 24.31 31.54
CA ASP A 431 -11.34 24.68 32.09
C ASP A 431 -12.39 23.56 32.11
N ASN A 432 -12.09 22.33 31.64
CA ASN A 432 -13.09 21.24 31.54
C ASN A 432 -12.53 19.81 31.71
N VAL A 433 -11.86 19.50 32.83
CA VAL A 433 -11.52 18.10 33.15
C VAL A 433 -12.67 17.45 33.92
N VAL A 434 -13.59 16.80 33.20
CA VAL A 434 -14.67 16.00 33.79
C VAL A 434 -14.18 14.55 33.90
N GLY A 435 -13.91 14.12 35.13
CA GLY A 435 -13.59 12.73 35.46
C GLY A 435 -12.11 12.52 35.74
N ALA A 436 -11.73 12.58 37.02
CA ALA A 436 -10.45 12.07 37.47
C ALA A 436 -10.42 10.55 37.22
N CYS A 437 -9.49 10.08 36.39
CA CYS A 437 -9.15 8.67 36.36
C CYS A 437 -8.37 8.37 37.64
N GLU A 438 -8.93 7.58 38.56
CA GLU A 438 -8.26 7.20 39.82
C GLU A 438 -6.90 6.50 39.60
N ALA A 439 -6.59 6.08 38.37
CA ALA A 439 -5.38 5.35 38.01
C ALA A 439 -4.16 6.23 37.64
N CYS A 440 -4.33 7.54 37.36
CA CYS A 440 -3.32 8.32 36.63
C CYS A 440 -2.43 9.24 37.49
N GLU A 441 -2.41 9.13 38.84
CA GLU A 441 -1.60 9.92 39.80
C GLU A 441 -1.04 11.24 39.21
N PRO A 442 -1.83 12.31 39.08
CA PRO A 442 -1.38 13.52 38.39
C PRO A 442 -0.34 14.29 39.20
N ALA A 443 0.44 15.14 38.51
CA ALA A 443 1.32 16.07 39.21
C ALA A 443 0.51 17.06 40.05
N THR A 444 1.04 17.47 41.19
CA THR A 444 0.39 18.42 42.10
C THR A 444 1.28 19.62 42.37
N LEU A 445 0.67 20.79 42.57
CA LEU A 445 1.34 22.03 42.96
C LEU A 445 0.59 22.65 44.15
N SER A 446 1.29 22.79 45.29
CA SER A 446 0.70 23.37 46.50
C SER A 446 0.63 24.90 46.46
N SER A 447 -0.04 25.49 47.45
CA SER A 447 -0.10 26.94 47.65
C SER A 447 1.26 27.58 47.91
N GLU A 448 2.21 26.80 48.43
CA GLU A 448 3.60 27.17 48.66
C GLU A 448 4.49 26.89 47.43
N LEU A 449 3.89 26.57 46.28
CA LEU A 449 4.57 26.26 45.03
C LEU A 449 5.55 25.07 45.17
N LYS A 450 5.13 24.06 45.94
CA LYS A 450 5.81 22.76 45.99
C LYS A 450 5.17 21.80 45.01
N MET A 451 5.98 21.23 44.13
CA MET A 451 5.55 20.36 43.06
C MET A 451 5.91 18.91 43.34
N HIS A 452 4.95 18.02 43.16
CA HIS A 452 5.19 16.58 43.18
C HIS A 452 4.76 15.98 41.85
N ILE A 453 5.68 15.29 41.18
CA ILE A 453 5.45 14.56 39.93
C ILE A 453 5.61 13.08 40.25
N PRO A 454 4.52 12.33 40.45
CA PRO A 454 4.58 10.92 40.86
C PRO A 454 5.00 9.98 39.73
N THR A 455 4.76 10.34 38.46
CA THR A 455 5.12 9.52 37.30
C THR A 455 5.62 10.40 36.18
N LEU A 456 6.91 10.28 35.84
CA LEU A 456 7.59 11.01 34.78
C LEU A 456 8.31 10.02 33.85
N HIS A 457 7.87 9.97 32.59
CA HIS A 457 8.43 9.09 31.57
C HIS A 457 9.57 9.78 30.84
N TYR A 458 10.75 9.20 30.90
CA TYR A 458 11.93 9.66 30.17
C TYR A 458 12.30 8.68 29.09
N THR A 459 12.26 9.14 27.83
CA THR A 459 12.63 8.33 26.67
C THR A 459 13.96 8.83 26.12
N PRO A 460 15.09 8.19 26.45
CA PRO A 460 16.39 8.51 25.87
C PRO A 460 16.43 8.10 24.38
N SER A 461 17.25 8.76 23.58
CA SER A 461 17.31 8.58 22.12
C SER A 461 17.69 7.18 21.64
N GLU A 462 18.25 6.32 22.52
CA GLU A 462 18.76 4.98 22.17
C GLU A 462 18.52 3.92 23.27
N ALA A 463 17.57 4.10 24.20
CA ALA A 463 17.34 3.14 25.30
C ALA A 463 15.85 3.00 25.68
N GLU A 464 15.53 1.98 26.50
CA GLU A 464 14.19 1.77 27.07
C GLU A 464 13.72 2.99 27.88
N THR A 465 12.42 3.28 27.82
CA THR A 465 11.78 4.35 28.61
C THR A 465 11.96 4.11 30.10
N ALA A 466 12.59 5.04 30.80
CA ALA A 466 12.70 5.03 32.26
C ALA A 466 11.52 5.79 32.88
N VAL A 467 10.99 5.29 33.99
CA VAL A 467 9.93 5.95 34.76
C VAL A 467 10.48 6.33 36.12
N PHE A 468 10.26 7.56 36.55
CA PHE A 468 10.66 8.03 37.87
C PHE A 468 9.65 9.03 38.44
N TRP A 469 9.81 9.37 39.72
CA TRP A 469 9.07 10.44 40.39
C TRP A 469 10.04 11.56 40.79
N ALA A 470 9.53 12.79 40.95
CA ALA A 470 10.33 13.94 41.34
C ALA A 470 9.54 14.92 42.22
N ASP A 471 10.22 15.46 43.24
CA ASP A 471 9.77 16.59 44.04
C ASP A 471 10.57 17.83 43.64
N LEU A 472 9.88 18.97 43.50
CA LEU A 472 10.50 20.24 43.19
C LEU A 472 9.96 21.35 44.08
N ASP A 473 10.86 22.19 44.59
CA ASP A 473 10.50 23.40 45.34
C ASP A 473 10.77 24.63 44.49
N SER A 474 9.84 25.60 44.50
CA SER A 474 10.05 26.88 43.83
C SER A 474 11.21 27.65 44.46
N GLU A 475 12.04 28.28 43.64
CA GLU A 475 13.10 29.18 44.06
C GLU A 475 12.88 30.56 43.42
N LEU A 476 13.05 31.63 44.20
CA LEU A 476 12.96 33.00 43.68
C LEU A 476 14.34 33.42 43.16
N VAL A 477 14.50 33.44 41.84
CA VAL A 477 15.77 33.81 41.19
C VAL A 477 15.71 35.20 40.54
N ASP A 478 14.53 35.69 40.15
CA ASP A 478 14.25 37.06 39.69
C ASP A 478 12.74 37.37 39.82
N SER A 479 12.34 38.65 39.87
CA SER A 479 10.94 39.06 40.16
C SER A 479 9.89 38.60 39.14
N ASP A 480 10.31 38.11 37.98
CA ASP A 480 9.43 37.90 36.82
C ASP A 480 9.41 36.44 36.33
N LYS A 481 10.11 35.52 37.00
CA LYS A 481 10.23 34.12 36.55
C LYS A 481 10.04 33.12 37.68
N LEU A 482 9.13 32.17 37.47
CA LEU A 482 8.95 31.02 38.35
C LEU A 482 9.90 29.90 37.91
N VAL A 483 10.77 29.49 38.83
CA VAL A 483 11.74 28.41 38.62
C VAL A 483 11.65 27.39 39.75
N PHE A 484 11.99 26.14 39.45
CA PHE A 484 11.87 25.01 40.35
C PHE A 484 13.22 24.28 40.48
N ARG A 485 13.58 23.93 41.71
CA ARG A 485 14.74 23.09 42.01
C ARG A 485 14.24 21.68 42.35
N VAL A 486 14.82 20.67 41.72
CA VAL A 486 14.57 19.27 42.12
C VAL A 486 15.15 19.05 43.51
N THR A 487 14.30 18.67 44.47
CA THR A 487 14.70 18.41 45.87
C THR A 487 14.84 16.92 46.14
N ASN A 488 14.06 16.09 45.46
CA ASN A 488 14.11 14.63 45.59
C ASN A 488 13.64 13.96 44.29
N TYR A 489 14.12 12.76 44.02
CA TYR A 489 13.67 11.96 42.88
C TYR A 489 14.03 10.47 43.09
N GLY A 490 13.35 9.58 42.37
CA GLY A 490 13.65 8.15 42.41
C GLY A 490 13.00 7.38 41.27
N PHE A 491 13.63 6.29 40.83
CA PHE A 491 13.09 5.41 39.80
C PHE A 491 11.87 4.64 40.33
N LYS A 492 10.88 4.41 39.47
CA LYS A 492 9.74 3.53 39.74
C LYS A 492 10.03 2.10 39.30
#